data_AF-A0A3L9I6N4-F1
#
_entry.id   AF-A0A3L9I6N4-F1
#
_cell.length_a   1.000
_cell.length_b   1.000
_cell.length_c   1.000
_cell.angle_alpha   90.00
_cell.angle_beta   90.00
_cell.angle_gamma   90.00
#
_symmetry.space_group_name_H-M   'P 1'
#
loop_
_entity.id
_entity.type
_entity.pdbx_description
1 polymer ?
#
loop_
_entity_poly.entity_id
_entity_poly.type
_entity_poly.pdbx_seq_one_letter_code
_entity_poly.pdbx_strand_id
1 'polypeptide(L)'
;MKTLNRRDFPGAQYPERIIQFGEGNFLRAFVDWQIDLLNEHTDLNSGVVVVRPIETSFPPSLSTQDGLYTTIIRGLNEKGEAVSDARLIRSVNREISVYSEYDEFLKLA
;
A
#
# COMPACT_ATOMS: atom_id res chain seq x y z
N MET A 1 -16.80 9.58 3.67
CA MET A 1 -15.52 9.05 4.20
C MET A 1 -14.47 10.12 3.96
N LYS A 2 -13.55 10.40 4.90
CA LYS A 2 -12.47 11.37 4.65
C LYS A 2 -11.48 10.76 3.66
N THR A 3 -11.09 11.51 2.63
CA THR A 3 -9.99 11.12 1.73
C THR A 3 -8.71 11.03 2.55
N LEU A 4 -8.02 9.89 2.46
CA LEU A 4 -6.74 9.71 3.14
C LEU A 4 -5.67 10.56 2.46
N ASN A 5 -4.78 11.15 3.25
CA ASN A 5 -3.61 11.88 2.79
C ASN A 5 -2.62 12.01 3.95
N ARG A 6 -1.34 12.21 3.66
CA ARG A 6 -0.27 12.25 4.68
C ARG A 6 -0.27 13.53 5.51
N ARG A 7 -0.96 14.60 5.07
CA ARG A 7 -1.15 15.84 5.85
C ARG A 7 -2.11 15.62 7.02
N ASP A 8 -3.27 15.02 6.75
CA ASP A 8 -4.36 14.83 7.71
C ASP A 8 -4.20 13.50 8.48
N PHE A 9 -3.42 12.55 7.95
CA PHE A 9 -3.05 11.27 8.56
C PHE A 9 -1.53 11.10 8.63
N PRO A 10 -0.82 11.92 9.43
CA PRO A 10 0.64 11.84 9.54
C PRO A 10 1.09 10.48 10.06
N GLY A 11 2.33 10.11 9.76
CA GLY A 11 2.93 8.84 10.19
C GLY A 11 4.23 8.54 9.45
N ALA A 12 4.72 7.32 9.61
CA ALA A 12 5.98 6.89 9.03
C ALA A 12 6.02 7.03 7.50
N GLN A 13 7.19 7.38 7.01
CA GLN A 13 7.57 7.35 5.60
C GLN A 13 8.78 6.44 5.47
N TYR A 14 8.79 5.60 4.45
CA TYR A 14 9.81 4.58 4.28
C TYR A 14 10.56 4.81 2.97
N PRO A 15 11.87 4.53 2.90
CA PRO A 15 12.61 4.58 1.64
C PRO A 15 12.09 3.51 0.67
N GLU A 16 12.04 3.82 -0.63
CA GLU A 16 11.64 2.87 -1.67
C GLU A 16 12.66 1.72 -1.71
N ARG A 17 12.22 0.50 -1.36
CA ARG A 17 13.05 -0.72 -1.30
C ARG A 17 12.39 -1.93 -1.96
N ILE A 18 11.09 -1.84 -2.22
CA ILE A 18 10.29 -2.92 -2.79
C ILE A 18 9.59 -2.39 -4.04
N ILE A 19 9.78 -3.07 -5.17
CA ILE A 19 9.03 -2.83 -6.40
C ILE A 19 7.96 -3.92 -6.49
N GLN A 20 6.70 -3.52 -6.47
CA GLN A 20 5.55 -4.43 -6.56
C GLN A 20 4.90 -4.29 -7.93
N PHE A 21 4.79 -5.39 -8.67
CA PHE A 21 4.01 -5.42 -9.92
C PHE A 21 2.57 -5.80 -9.63
N GLY A 22 1.65 -4.86 -9.87
CA GLY A 22 0.22 -5.01 -9.63
C GLY A 22 -0.29 -4.31 -8.37
N GLU A 23 -1.49 -3.75 -8.48
CA GLU A 23 -2.17 -2.91 -7.49
C GLU A 23 -3.39 -3.61 -6.83
N GLY A 24 -3.57 -4.89 -7.12
CA GLY A 24 -4.76 -5.66 -6.79
C GLY A 24 -5.02 -5.79 -5.28
N ASN A 25 -6.27 -6.12 -4.94
CA ASN A 25 -6.70 -6.27 -3.55
C ASN A 25 -5.89 -7.31 -2.76
N PHE A 26 -5.44 -8.39 -3.40
CA PHE A 26 -4.65 -9.43 -2.74
C PHE A 26 -3.33 -8.87 -2.21
N LEU A 27 -2.55 -8.18 -3.05
CA LEU A 27 -1.27 -7.60 -2.64
C LEU A 27 -1.47 -6.57 -1.52
N ARG A 28 -2.47 -5.71 -1.66
CA ARG A 28 -2.81 -4.68 -0.65
C ARG A 28 -3.25 -5.24 0.69
N ALA A 29 -4.03 -6.32 0.68
CA ALA A 29 -4.61 -6.92 1.88
C ALA A 29 -3.72 -8.01 2.52
N PHE A 30 -2.72 -8.51 1.80
CA PHE A 30 -1.87 -9.61 2.26
C PHE A 30 -0.39 -9.22 2.34
N VAL A 31 0.22 -8.78 1.23
CA VAL A 31 1.66 -8.49 1.16
C VAL A 31 1.98 -7.15 1.82
N ASP A 32 1.33 -6.09 1.36
CA ASP A 32 1.57 -4.73 1.85
C ASP A 32 1.22 -4.60 3.34
N TRP A 33 0.21 -5.34 3.80
CA TRP A 33 -0.16 -5.46 5.21
C TRP A 33 0.96 -6.06 6.06
N GLN A 34 1.61 -7.14 5.59
CA GLN A 34 2.75 -7.74 6.29
C GLN A 34 3.95 -6.80 6.31
N ILE A 35 4.23 -6.10 5.19
CA ILE A 35 5.33 -5.11 5.13
C ILE A 35 5.08 -3.98 6.13
N ASP A 36 3.84 -3.50 6.21
CA ASP A 36 3.46 -2.43 7.14
C ASP A 36 3.60 -2.86 8.61
N LEU A 37 3.24 -4.11 8.94
CA LEU A 37 3.49 -4.68 10.27
C LEU A 37 4.98 -4.89 10.56
N LEU A 38 5.75 -5.38 9.59
CA LEU A 38 7.19 -5.57 9.75
C LEU A 38 7.88 -4.23 9.99
N ASN A 39 7.52 -3.19 9.25
CA ASN A 39 8.05 -1.85 9.49
C ASN A 39 7.71 -1.29 10.88
N GLU A 40 6.56 -1.68 11.48
CA GLU A 40 6.17 -1.26 12.83
C GLU A 40 6.89 -2.05 13.92
N HIS A 41 7.14 -3.34 13.69
CA HIS A 41 7.64 -4.26 14.71
C HIS A 41 9.12 -4.64 14.56
N THR A 42 9.77 -4.24 13.47
CA THR A 42 11.18 -4.51 13.16
C THR A 42 11.85 -3.29 12.53
N ASP A 43 13.12 -3.44 12.18
CA ASP A 43 13.97 -2.46 11.51
C ASP A 43 13.93 -2.53 9.97
N LEU A 44 12.93 -3.22 9.39
CA LEU A 44 12.81 -3.42 7.93
C LEU A 44 12.86 -2.11 7.14
N ASN A 45 12.22 -1.05 7.64
CA ASN A 45 12.22 0.31 7.09
C ASN A 45 12.12 0.34 5.56
N SER A 46 11.10 -0.31 5.00
CA SER A 46 10.96 -0.54 3.55
C SER A 46 9.61 -0.06 3.01
N GLY A 47 9.68 0.85 2.05
CA GLY A 47 8.54 1.37 1.30
C GLY A 47 8.37 0.64 -0.04
N VAL A 48 7.11 0.55 -0.46
CA VAL A 48 6.67 -0.13 -1.67
C VAL A 48 6.35 0.90 -2.75
N VAL A 49 6.94 0.72 -3.93
CA VAL A 49 6.51 1.36 -5.17
C VAL A 49 5.67 0.36 -5.96
N VAL A 50 4.42 0.73 -6.23
CA VAL A 50 3.51 -0.12 -7.01
C VAL A 50 3.63 0.24 -8.48
N VAL A 51 3.92 -0.73 -9.32
CA VAL A 51 3.93 -0.62 -10.77
C VAL A 51 2.61 -1.16 -11.28
N ARG A 52 1.75 -0.30 -11.81
CA ARG A 52 0.48 -0.68 -12.43
C ARG A 52 0.74 -1.20 -13.84
N PRO A 53 0.46 -2.48 -14.14
CA PRO A 53 0.77 -3.10 -15.43
C PRO A 53 -0.38 -3.00 -16.44
N ILE A 54 -1.53 -2.43 -16.08
CA ILE A 54 -2.71 -2.31 -16.93
C ILE A 54 -3.09 -0.84 -17.15
N GLU A 55 -3.40 -0.48 -18.39
CA GLU A 55 -3.86 0.86 -18.75
C GLU A 55 -5.34 1.04 -18.37
N THR A 56 -5.58 1.42 -17.12
CA THR A 56 -6.93 1.67 -16.60
C THR A 56 -6.94 2.89 -15.68
N SER A 57 -8.03 3.65 -15.73
CA SER A 57 -8.31 4.72 -14.76
C SER A 57 -9.04 4.23 -13.51
N PHE A 58 -9.50 2.96 -13.51
CA PHE A 58 -10.19 2.34 -12.38
C PHE A 58 -9.53 1.03 -11.94
N PRO A 59 -9.29 0.82 -10.62
CA PRO A 59 -9.51 1.79 -9.54
C PRO A 59 -8.56 3.00 -9.65
N PRO A 60 -8.91 4.18 -9.10
CA PRO A 60 -8.02 5.33 -9.07
C PRO A 60 -6.65 4.97 -8.51
N SER A 61 -5.61 5.66 -8.98
CA SER A 61 -4.24 5.45 -8.51
C SER A 61 -4.16 5.57 -6.98
N LEU A 62 -3.40 4.69 -6.33
CA LEU A 62 -3.11 4.77 -4.90
C LEU A 62 -2.43 6.10 -4.53
N SER A 63 -1.72 6.72 -5.48
CA SER A 63 -1.12 8.05 -5.33
C SER A 63 -2.15 9.16 -5.12
N THR A 64 -3.43 8.95 -5.45
CA THR A 64 -4.52 9.91 -5.15
C THR A 64 -4.74 10.13 -3.65
N GLN A 65 -4.24 9.22 -2.81
CA GLN A 65 -4.28 9.29 -1.35
C GLN A 65 -2.88 9.18 -0.73
N ASP A 66 -1.83 9.61 -1.43
CA ASP A 66 -0.43 9.53 -0.98
C ASP A 66 0.03 8.10 -0.63
N GLY A 67 -0.50 7.10 -1.34
CA GLY A 67 -0.25 5.67 -1.09
C GLY A 67 -1.04 5.09 0.09
N LEU A 68 -1.82 5.91 0.80
CA LEU A 68 -2.57 5.47 1.98
C LEU A 68 -3.88 4.78 1.60
N TYR A 69 -4.17 3.67 2.26
CA TYR A 69 -5.47 2.99 2.18
C TYR A 69 -5.75 2.19 3.45
N THR A 70 -7.00 1.78 3.63
CA THR A 70 -7.41 0.95 4.77
C THR A 70 -7.51 -0.51 4.35
N THR A 71 -6.82 -1.40 5.05
CA THR A 71 -7.06 -2.84 5.00
C THR A 71 -7.97 -3.23 6.16
N ILE A 72 -9.00 -4.03 5.88
CA ILE A 72 -9.90 -4.55 6.90
C ILE A 72 -9.67 -6.06 7.02
N ILE A 73 -9.23 -6.50 8.19
CA ILE A 73 -9.00 -7.90 8.53
C ILE A 73 -10.27 -8.39 9.23
N ARG A 74 -10.95 -9.37 8.62
CA ARG A 74 -12.18 -9.95 9.17
C ARG A 74 -12.07 -11.45 9.23
N GLY A 75 -12.51 -12.03 10.33
CA GLY A 75 -12.47 -13.47 10.51
C GLY A 75 -12.91 -13.87 11.90
N LEU A 76 -12.54 -15.09 12.29
CA LEU A 76 -12.68 -15.59 13.65
C LEU A 76 -11.30 -15.61 14.29
N ASN A 77 -11.21 -15.14 15.54
CA ASN A 77 -9.98 -15.29 16.32
C ASN A 77 -9.83 -16.74 16.83
N GLU A 78 -8.74 -17.01 17.56
CA GLU A 78 -8.46 -18.33 18.14
C GLU A 78 -9.55 -18.85 19.09
N LYS A 79 -10.38 -17.95 19.64
CA LYS A 79 -11.52 -18.28 20.51
C LYS A 79 -12.83 -18.48 19.74
N GLY A 80 -12.82 -18.34 18.41
CA GLY A 80 -14.01 -18.42 17.57
C GLY A 80 -14.86 -17.16 17.56
N GLU A 81 -14.35 -16.04 18.08
CA GLU A 81 -15.08 -14.76 18.13
C GLU A 81 -14.86 -13.99 16.83
N ALA A 82 -15.92 -13.35 16.31
CA ALA A 82 -15.82 -12.52 15.13
C ALA A 82 -14.98 -11.27 15.41
N VAL A 83 -13.96 -11.06 14.59
CA VAL A 83 -13.08 -9.87 14.63
C VAL A 83 -13.17 -9.09 13.32
N SER A 84 -13.00 -7.76 13.41
CA SER A 84 -12.99 -6.85 12.25
C SER A 84 -12.07 -5.66 12.54
N ASP A 85 -10.79 -5.82 12.25
CA ASP A 85 -9.77 -4.80 12.49
C ASP A 85 -9.52 -3.96 11.24
N ALA A 86 -9.66 -2.64 11.37
CA ALA A 86 -9.32 -1.70 10.31
C ALA A 86 -7.92 -1.12 10.56
N ARG A 87 -7.02 -1.30 9.60
CA ARG A 87 -5.63 -0.78 9.66
C ARG A 87 -5.38 0.18 8.52
N LEU A 88 -4.80 1.34 8.83
CA LEU A 88 -4.27 2.26 7.84
C LEU A 88 -2.89 1.78 7.38
N ILE A 89 -2.78 1.40 6.11
CA ILE A 89 -1.51 0.98 5.51
C ILE A 89 -0.73 2.22 5.06
N ARG A 90 0.58 2.23 5.34
CA ARG A 90 1.51 3.34 5.08
C ARG A 90 2.75 2.91 4.32
N SER A 91 2.97 1.60 4.17
CA SER A 91 4.10 0.98 3.47
C SER A 91 4.16 1.34 1.98
N VAL A 92 3.04 1.66 1.33
CA VAL A 92 3.01 2.12 -0.06
C VAL A 92 3.36 3.61 -0.14
N ASN A 93 4.36 3.93 -0.95
CA ASN A 93 4.85 5.29 -1.18
C ASN A 93 4.13 5.96 -2.34
N ARG A 94 4.07 5.27 -3.48
CA ARG A 94 3.43 5.73 -4.70
C ARG A 94 3.09 4.56 -5.61
N GLU A 95 2.24 4.86 -6.58
CA GLU A 95 1.95 4.02 -7.72
C GLU A 95 2.44 4.70 -9.00
N ILE A 96 3.07 3.94 -9.89
CA ILE A 96 3.57 4.34 -11.20
C ILE A 96 2.82 3.55 -12.28
N SER A 97 2.26 4.24 -13.26
CA SER A 97 1.66 3.61 -14.44
C SER A 97 2.72 3.40 -15.53
N VAL A 98 2.95 2.15 -15.96
CA VAL A 98 3.94 1.85 -17.01
C VAL A 98 3.60 2.46 -18.37
N TYR A 99 2.33 2.83 -18.59
CA TYR A 99 1.86 3.41 -19.85
C TYR A 99 2.05 4.92 -19.91
N SER A 100 1.85 5.62 -18.78
CA SER A 100 1.93 7.09 -18.72
C SER A 100 3.24 7.61 -18.11
N GLU A 101 3.95 6.77 -17.35
CA GLU A 101 5.13 7.15 -16.55
C GLU A 101 6.29 6.16 -16.78
N TYR A 102 6.48 5.71 -18.02
CA TYR A 102 7.48 4.69 -18.35
C TYR A 102 8.91 5.10 -17.95
N ASP A 103 9.27 6.38 -18.12
CA ASP A 103 10.58 6.89 -17.71
C ASP A 103 10.77 6.84 -16.18
N GLU A 104 9.72 7.04 -15.39
CA GLU A 104 9.79 6.89 -13.93
C GLU A 104 9.95 5.41 -13.53
N PHE A 105 9.25 4.51 -14.23
CA PHE A 105 9.44 3.07 -14.04
C PHE A 105 10.89 2.63 -14.30
N LEU A 106 11.51 3.11 -15.39
CA LEU A 106 12.91 2.78 -15.71
C LEU A 106 13.91 3.29 -14.66
N LYS A 107 13.60 4.37 -13.93
CA LYS A 107 14.45 4.91 -12.86
C LYS A 107 14.45 4.07 -11.57
N LEU A 108 13.57 3.07 -11.47
CA LEU A 108 13.53 2.19 -10.29
C LEU A 108 14.68 1.15 -10.28
N ALA A 109 15.45 1.03 -11.37
CA ALA A 109 16.54 0.06 -11.55
C ALA A 109 17.94 0.71 -11.50
#